data_AF-A0A127I6F7-F1
#
_entry.id   AF-A0A127I6F7-F1
#
_cell.length_a   1.000
_cell.length_b   1.000
_cell.length_c   1.000
_cell.angle_alpha   90.00
_cell.angle_beta   90.00
_cell.angle_gamma   90.00
#
_symmetry.space_group_name_H-M   'P 1'
#
loop_
_entity.id
_entity.type
_entity.pdbx_description
1 polymer ?
#
loop_
_entity_poly.entity_id
_entity_poly.type
_entity_poly.pdbx_seq_one_letter_code
_entity_poly.pdbx_strand_id
1 'polypeptide(L)'
;MILVAENAIVAGASSDKRCCSITSKHRISKVKPIPGKHALEIEWDDGKRFTVDLIDHINTFLALEPLRDLVLFGRVKVGKWGVDVNWTRELELPAATLHRLAMKQAD
;
A
#
# COMPACT_ATOMS: atom_id res chain seq x y z
N MET A 1 -9.29 11.43 -25.31
CA MET A 1 -10.34 10.39 -25.16
C MET A 1 -9.74 9.29 -24.30
N ILE A 2 -9.86 9.41 -22.97
CA ILE A 2 -9.23 8.48 -22.02
C ILE A 2 -10.29 7.44 -21.68
N LEU A 3 -10.03 6.20 -22.06
CA LEU A 3 -10.87 5.05 -21.70
C LEU A 3 -10.62 4.71 -20.23
N VAL A 4 -11.71 4.69 -19.46
CA VAL A 4 -11.77 4.30 -18.06
C VAL A 4 -11.47 2.81 -17.96
N ALA A 5 -10.45 2.41 -17.21
CA ALA A 5 -10.17 0.99 -16.97
C ALA A 5 -11.14 0.46 -15.90
N GLU A 6 -12.02 -0.42 -16.35
CA GLU A 6 -13.06 -1.09 -15.58
C GLU A 6 -12.48 -2.05 -14.53
N ASN A 7 -13.18 -2.09 -13.39
CA ASN A 7 -13.08 -3.16 -12.40
C ASN A 7 -13.38 -4.51 -13.06
N ALA A 8 -12.37 -5.38 -13.15
CA ALA A 8 -12.57 -6.79 -13.50
C ALA A 8 -12.12 -7.68 -12.34
N ILE A 9 -13.11 -8.16 -11.60
CA ILE A 9 -13.02 -9.37 -10.79
C ILE A 9 -12.93 -10.52 -11.80
N VAL A 10 -11.78 -11.21 -11.90
CA VAL A 10 -11.70 -12.50 -12.59
C VAL A 10 -11.40 -13.58 -11.57
N ALA A 11 -12.48 -14.27 -11.18
CA ALA A 11 -12.39 -15.62 -10.66
C ALA A 11 -12.16 -16.57 -11.86
N GLY A 12 -10.99 -17.19 -11.91
CA GLY A 12 -10.64 -18.23 -12.87
C GLY A 12 -9.88 -19.34 -12.14
N ALA A 13 -10.53 -20.49 -11.96
CA ALA A 13 -9.94 -21.67 -11.34
C ALA A 13 -8.83 -22.26 -12.22
N SER A 14 -7.66 -22.51 -11.63
CA SER A 14 -6.64 -23.40 -12.21
C SER A 14 -6.06 -24.26 -11.10
N SER A 15 -6.28 -25.57 -11.23
CA SER A 15 -5.81 -26.61 -10.33
C SER A 15 -4.41 -27.03 -10.79
N ASP A 16 -3.38 -26.38 -10.27
CA ASP A 16 -2.00 -26.83 -10.42
C ASP A 16 -1.25 -26.61 -9.10
N LYS A 17 -0.43 -27.58 -8.71
CA LYS A 17 0.17 -27.80 -7.40
C LYS A 17 1.29 -26.81 -7.07
N ARG A 18 0.94 -25.53 -6.98
CA ARG A 18 1.73 -24.47 -6.35
C ARG A 18 0.87 -23.45 -5.56
N CYS A 19 -0.33 -23.86 -5.12
CA CYS A 19 -1.27 -23.00 -4.39
C CYS A 19 -0.95 -22.75 -2.90
N CYS A 20 0.25 -23.06 -2.42
CA CYS A 20 0.68 -22.62 -1.10
C CYS A 20 1.44 -21.29 -1.22
N SER A 21 0.80 -20.22 -0.78
CA SER A 21 1.32 -18.87 -0.50
C SER A 21 1.60 -17.95 -1.70
N ILE A 22 0.66 -17.06 -2.02
CA ILE A 22 1.01 -15.72 -2.53
C ILE A 22 0.13 -14.58 -1.97
N THR A 23 -0.82 -14.87 -1.07
CA THR A 23 -1.27 -13.82 -0.15
C THR A 23 -0.27 -13.75 0.99
N SER A 24 0.80 -13.00 0.77
CA SER A 24 1.68 -12.51 1.83
C SER A 24 0.81 -12.06 3.01
N LYS A 25 0.73 -12.88 4.07
CA LYS A 25 0.08 -12.53 5.35
C LYS A 25 0.92 -11.48 6.10
N HIS A 26 1.66 -10.65 5.39
CA HIS A 26 2.57 -9.67 5.96
C HIS A 26 1.73 -8.55 6.52
N ARG A 27 1.81 -8.40 7.84
CA ARG A 27 1.10 -7.35 8.58
C ARG A 27 2.06 -6.22 8.82
N ILE A 28 1.55 -5.01 8.76
CA ILE A 28 2.32 -3.82 9.09
C ILE A 28 2.45 -3.78 10.61
N SER A 29 3.69 -3.81 11.10
CA SER A 29 3.99 -3.70 12.53
C SER A 29 4.24 -2.24 12.91
N LYS A 30 4.95 -1.49 12.07
CA LYS A 30 5.21 -0.05 12.24
C LYS A 30 5.23 0.67 10.91
N VAL A 31 4.90 1.96 10.95
CA VAL A 31 5.03 2.86 9.81
C VAL A 31 5.64 4.18 10.27
N LYS A 32 6.53 4.74 9.44
CA LYS A 32 7.08 6.08 9.63
C LYS A 32 7.07 6.83 8.31
N PRO A 33 6.59 8.09 8.27
CA PRO A 33 6.75 8.92 7.10
C PRO A 33 8.20 9.39 6.97
N ILE A 34 8.71 9.46 5.75
CA ILE A 34 10.00 10.08 5.46
C ILE A 34 9.82 11.60 5.39
N PRO A 35 10.51 12.41 6.21
CA PRO A 35 10.34 13.86 6.23
C PRO A 35 10.55 14.49 4.85
N GLY A 36 9.62 15.35 4.43
CA GLY A 36 9.70 16.08 3.17
C GLY A 36 9.43 15.24 1.91
N LYS A 37 9.00 13.99 2.05
CA LYS A 37 8.72 13.09 0.92
C LYS A 37 7.37 12.38 1.09
N HIS A 38 6.75 12.01 -0.03
CA HIS A 38 5.59 11.12 -0.07
C HIS A 38 5.99 9.65 0.03
N ALA A 39 6.94 9.34 0.91
CA ALA A 39 7.47 7.99 1.10
C ALA A 39 7.27 7.51 2.54
N LEU A 40 7.01 6.22 2.69
CA LEU A 40 6.84 5.54 3.98
C LEU A 40 7.93 4.51 4.20
N GLU A 41 8.56 4.53 5.37
CA GLU A 41 9.29 3.39 5.91
C GLU A 41 8.31 2.48 6.64
N ILE A 42 8.19 1.24 6.16
CA ILE A 42 7.24 0.25 6.67
C ILE A 42 8.04 -0.91 7.26
N GLU A 43 7.79 -1.21 8.53
CA GLU A 43 8.26 -2.43 9.19
C GLU A 43 7.13 -3.46 9.15
N TRP A 44 7.45 -4.66 8.69
CA TRP A 44 6.52 -5.79 8.64
C TRP A 44 6.62 -6.63 9.91
N ASP A 45 5.73 -7.60 10.07
CA ASP A 45 5.70 -8.52 11.20
C ASP A 45 6.88 -9.50 11.24
N ASP A 46 7.51 -9.76 10.09
CA ASP A 46 8.76 -10.51 9.98
C ASP A 46 10.01 -9.68 10.34
N GLY A 47 9.83 -8.40 10.71
CA GLY A 47 10.90 -7.47 11.06
C GLY A 47 11.62 -6.85 9.86
N LYS A 48 11.27 -7.20 8.62
CA LYS A 48 11.82 -6.55 7.44
C LYS A 48 11.31 -5.13 7.31
N ARG A 49 12.16 -4.26 6.76
CA ARG A 49 11.83 -2.86 6.49
C ARG A 49 11.94 -2.56 5.01
N PHE A 50 10.94 -1.86 4.50
CA PHE A 50 10.94 -1.37 3.12
C PHE A 50 10.57 0.10 3.10
N THR A 51 11.22 0.85 2.21
CA THR A 51 10.82 2.20 1.89
C THR A 51 9.92 2.14 0.66
N VAL A 52 8.73 2.72 0.74
CA VAL A 52 7.77 2.76 -0.36
C VAL A 52 7.49 4.20 -0.73
N ASP A 53 7.82 4.59 -1.95
CA ASP A 53 7.40 5.86 -2.53
C ASP A 53 5.95 5.76 -3.01
N LEU A 54 5.10 6.69 -2.57
CA LEU A 54 3.69 6.73 -2.89
C LEU A 54 3.33 7.81 -3.90
N ILE A 55 4.28 8.64 -4.38
CA ILE A 55 3.96 9.80 -5.22
C ILE A 55 3.23 9.43 -6.51
N ASP A 56 3.70 8.41 -7.23
CA ASP A 56 3.08 7.92 -8.46
C ASP A 56 1.69 7.33 -8.19
N HIS A 57 1.55 6.65 -7.05
CA HIS A 57 0.28 6.04 -6.64
C HIS A 57 -0.75 7.11 -6.29
N ILE A 58 -0.36 8.11 -5.50
CA ILE A 58 -1.18 9.27 -5.16
C ILE A 58 -1.61 10.03 -6.43
N ASN A 59 -0.70 10.19 -7.40
CA ASN A 59 -1.01 10.88 -8.65
C ASN A 59 -1.94 10.08 -9.59
N THR A 60 -2.01 8.76 -9.43
CA THR A 60 -2.88 7.89 -10.24
C THR A 60 -4.32 7.91 -9.75
N PHE A 61 -4.56 8.06 -8.44
CA PHE A 61 -5.89 7.91 -7.84
C PHE A 61 -6.36 9.20 -7.18
N LEU A 62 -7.44 9.78 -7.72
CA LEU A 62 -8.06 11.00 -7.19
C LEU A 62 -8.46 10.89 -5.71
N ALA A 63 -8.87 9.71 -5.25
CA ALA A 63 -9.21 9.47 -3.84
C ALA A 63 -8.04 9.70 -2.88
N LEU A 64 -6.80 9.64 -3.37
CA LEU A 64 -5.58 9.87 -2.59
C LEU A 64 -5.05 11.30 -2.71
N GLU A 65 -5.71 12.17 -3.47
CA GLU A 65 -5.28 13.57 -3.65
C GLU A 65 -4.96 14.28 -2.33
N PRO A 66 -5.74 14.12 -1.23
CA PRO A 66 -5.42 14.77 0.04
C PRO A 66 -4.03 14.43 0.58
N LEU A 67 -3.48 13.25 0.24
CA LEU A 67 -2.15 12.81 0.66
C LEU A 67 -1.01 13.61 0.00
N ARG A 68 -1.30 14.47 -0.99
CA ARG A 68 -0.31 15.41 -1.53
C ARG A 68 0.15 16.42 -0.48
N ASP A 69 -0.70 16.76 0.49
CA ASP A 69 -0.30 17.56 1.64
C ASP A 69 0.63 16.73 2.55
N LEU A 70 1.90 17.12 2.60
CA LEU A 70 2.91 16.48 3.45
C LEU A 70 2.59 16.55 4.94
N VAL A 71 1.84 17.57 5.39
CA VAL A 71 1.40 17.69 6.78
C VAL A 71 0.35 16.63 7.09
N LEU A 72 -0.60 16.40 6.17
CA LEU A 72 -1.55 15.29 6.30
C LEU A 72 -0.81 13.95 6.20
N PHE A 73 0.04 13.78 5.18
CA PHE A 73 0.82 12.56 4.94
C PHE A 73 1.65 12.13 6.17
N GLY A 74 2.22 13.09 6.89
CA GLY A 74 2.97 12.84 8.12
C GLY A 74 2.16 12.26 9.27
N ARG A 75 0.83 12.26 9.19
CA ARG A 75 -0.08 11.75 10.24
C ARG A 75 -0.40 10.26 10.10
N VAL A 76 0.26 9.57 9.17
CA VAL A 76 0.08 8.13 8.91
C VAL A 76 0.12 7.31 10.19
N LYS A 77 -0.80 6.35 10.31
CA LYS A 77 -0.89 5.39 11.41
C LYS A 77 -1.12 4.01 10.88
N VAL A 78 -0.65 3.01 11.61
CA VAL A 78 -1.00 1.61 11.34
C VAL A 78 -2.47 1.39 11.70
N GLY A 79 -3.21 0.75 10.80
CA GLY A 79 -4.57 0.30 11.01
C GLY A 79 -4.72 -0.68 12.15
N LYS A 80 -5.95 -0.82 12.63
CA LYS A 80 -6.27 -1.86 13.60
C LYS A 80 -5.88 -3.19 12.96
N TRP A 81 -5.04 -3.98 13.64
CA TRP A 81 -4.52 -5.25 13.13
C TRP A 81 -3.46 -5.17 12.02
N GLY A 82 -2.92 -4.00 11.68
CA GLY A 82 -1.82 -3.91 10.69
C GLY A 82 -2.19 -4.41 9.29
N VAL A 83 -3.48 -4.37 8.96
CA VAL A 83 -3.99 -4.77 7.64
C VAL A 83 -4.00 -3.59 6.65
N ASP A 84 -3.84 -2.38 7.15
CA ASP A 84 -3.79 -1.12 6.43
C ASP A 84 -2.91 -0.10 7.16
N VAL A 85 -2.62 1.01 6.48
CA VAL A 85 -2.28 2.28 7.11
C VAL A 85 -3.38 3.29 6.82
N ASN A 86 -3.62 4.20 7.75
CA ASN A 86 -4.63 5.25 7.62
C ASN A 86 -4.09 6.63 8.00
N TRP A 87 -4.69 7.64 7.39
CA TRP A 87 -4.44 9.06 7.69
C TRP A 87 -5.69 9.71 8.29
N THR A 88 -6.86 9.30 7.83
CA THR A 88 -8.18 9.70 8.34
C THR A 88 -9.10 8.47 8.37
N ARG A 89 -10.36 8.63 8.79
CA ARG A 89 -11.34 7.53 8.77
C ARG A 89 -11.70 7.03 7.38
N GLU A 90 -11.47 7.84 6.35
CA GLU A 90 -11.86 7.59 4.97
C GLU A 90 -10.65 7.38 4.05
N LEU A 91 -9.44 7.59 4.58
CA LEU A 91 -8.21 7.59 3.81
C LEU A 91 -7.24 6.56 4.35
N GLU A 92 -7.19 5.43 3.66
CA GLU A 92 -6.40 4.27 4.01
C GLU A 92 -5.71 3.64 2.79
N LEU A 93 -4.63 2.91 3.05
CA LEU A 93 -3.97 2.06 2.07
C LEU A 93 -3.79 0.64 2.63
N PRO A 94 -4.34 -0.39 1.96
CA PRO A 94 -4.17 -1.77 2.39
C PRO A 94 -2.71 -2.23 2.35
N ALA A 95 -2.34 -3.07 3.32
CA ALA A 95 -1.01 -3.68 3.41
C ALA A 95 -0.59 -4.43 2.13
N ALA A 96 -1.53 -5.10 1.47
CA ALA A 96 -1.27 -5.78 0.20
C ALA A 96 -0.81 -4.81 -0.90
N THR A 97 -1.40 -3.61 -0.97
CA THR A 97 -1.01 -2.57 -1.93
C THR A 97 0.41 -2.08 -1.64
N LEU A 98 0.70 -1.78 -0.37
CA LEU A 98 2.02 -1.34 0.06
C LEU A 98 3.10 -2.39 -0.22
N HIS A 99 2.82 -3.67 0.03
CA HIS A 99 3.73 -4.76 -0.28
C HIS A 99 4.01 -4.86 -1.79
N ARG A 100 2.96 -4.77 -2.63
CA ARG A 100 3.11 -4.80 -4.09
C ARG A 100 3.96 -3.63 -4.59
N LEU A 101 3.75 -2.43 -4.07
CA LEU A 101 4.55 -1.25 -4.41
C LEU A 101 6.01 -1.40 -3.98
N ALA A 102 6.25 -1.91 -2.76
CA ALA A 102 7.59 -2.18 -2.26
C ALA A 102 8.36 -3.14 -3.17
N MET A 103 7.74 -4.24 -3.60
CA MET A 103 8.38 -5.20 -4.52
C MET A 103 8.67 -4.56 -5.87
N LYS A 104 7.73 -3.77 -6.43
CA LYS A 104 7.93 -3.08 -7.71
C LYS A 104 9.11 -2.08 -7.66
N GLN A 105 9.37 -1.48 -6.51
CA GLN A 105 10.42 -0.48 -6.32
C GLN A 105 11.77 -1.07 -5.90
N ALA A 106 11.80 -2.34 -5.51
CA ALA A 106 13.03 -3.05 -5.12
C ALA A 106 13.76 -3.68 -6.31
N ASP A 107 13.16 -3.65 -7.51
CA ASP A 107 13.73 -4.02 -8.80
C ASP A 107 14.48 -2.83 -9.44
#